data_AF-A0A6G0Z2H8-F1
#
_entry.id   AF-A0A6G0Z2H8-F1
#
_cell.length_a   1.000
_cell.length_b   1.000
_cell.length_c   1.000
_cell.angle_alpha   90.00
_cell.angle_beta   90.00
_cell.angle_gamma   90.00
#
_symmetry.space_group_name_H-M   'P 1'
#
loop_
_entity.id
_entity.type
_entity.pdbx_description
1 polymer ?
#
loop_
_entity_poly.entity_id
_entity_poly.type
_entity_poly.pdbx_seq_one_letter_code
_entity_poly.pdbx_strand_id
1 'polypeptide(L)'
;MSIDDSFNDNDDDKKNNHFEIYHRSGQTKEEVIETNERLRAVRIRLEESYDTAKKSLITLMTKYTESKSTRNVFQRYNLLKAMIKEVIRLETQYWTLVEIPKQEKQETVPSFVLRACGIVEKSQKSGEGVKSTAKLAEEDEKKRERIDRLCGKRVLNS
;
A
#
# COMPACT_ATOMS: atom_id res chain seq x y z
N MET A 1 50.64 -1.27 -49.00
CA MET A 1 50.16 0.11 -48.82
C MET A 1 48.79 0.11 -49.47
N SER A 2 47.66 0.09 -48.76
CA SER A 2 47.25 0.83 -47.55
C SER A 2 46.22 -0.01 -46.76
N ILE A 3 46.36 -0.12 -45.44
CA ILE A 3 45.63 0.61 -44.36
C ILE A 3 44.16 0.17 -44.21
N ASP A 4 43.89 -0.24 -42.97
CA ASP A 4 42.65 -0.60 -42.31
C ASP A 4 41.36 0.09 -42.78
N ASP A 5 40.27 -0.68 -42.75
CA ASP A 5 39.02 -0.23 -42.14
C ASP A 5 38.44 -1.43 -41.36
N SER A 6 39.02 -1.66 -40.19
CA SER A 6 38.29 -2.28 -39.09
C SER A 6 37.21 -1.31 -38.62
N PHE A 7 36.12 -1.85 -38.09
CA PHE A 7 35.17 -1.18 -37.18
C PHE A 7 33.96 -0.50 -37.82
N ASN A 8 32.84 -1.22 -37.88
CA ASN A 8 31.63 -0.70 -37.25
C ASN A 8 30.69 -1.86 -36.87
N ASP A 9 31.01 -2.49 -35.74
CA ASP A 9 30.17 -3.45 -35.05
C ASP A 9 29.67 -2.74 -33.77
N ASN A 10 28.37 -2.80 -33.49
CA ASN A 10 27.72 -2.40 -32.22
C ASN A 10 27.31 -0.93 -31.98
N ASP A 11 26.62 -0.27 -32.92
CA ASP A 11 25.90 0.99 -32.60
C ASP A 11 24.39 0.82 -32.42
N ASP A 12 23.76 -0.19 -33.04
CA ASP A 12 22.31 -0.40 -32.90
C ASP A 12 21.94 -1.24 -31.65
N ASP A 13 22.79 -2.20 -31.25
CA ASP A 13 22.60 -2.94 -29.99
C ASP A 13 22.85 -2.07 -28.74
N LYS A 14 23.72 -1.06 -28.86
CA LYS A 14 23.92 -0.09 -27.79
C LYS A 14 22.74 0.85 -27.62
N LYS A 15 22.05 1.23 -28.70
CA LYS A 15 20.84 2.06 -28.60
C LYS A 15 19.67 1.32 -27.98
N ASN A 16 19.55 0.02 -28.23
CA ASN A 16 18.51 -0.81 -27.63
C ASN A 16 18.73 -1.00 -26.12
N ASN A 17 19.97 -1.26 -25.69
CA ASN A 17 20.33 -1.29 -24.27
C ASN A 17 20.30 0.09 -23.60
N HIS A 18 20.65 1.16 -24.33
CA HIS A 18 20.63 2.52 -23.80
C HIS A 18 19.19 3.03 -23.57
N PHE A 19 18.21 2.56 -24.35
CA PHE A 19 16.81 2.94 -24.15
C PHE A 19 16.17 2.24 -22.93
N GLU A 20 16.65 1.06 -22.53
CA GLU A 20 16.18 0.38 -21.30
C GLU A 20 16.74 1.01 -20.01
N ILE A 21 17.86 1.73 -20.07
CA ILE A 21 18.61 2.16 -18.88
C ILE A 21 18.21 3.56 -18.35
N TYR A 22 17.37 4.33 -19.06
CA TYR A 22 17.04 5.71 -18.62
C TYR A 22 15.75 5.83 -17.81
N HIS A 23 15.79 5.35 -16.57
CA HIS A 23 15.22 6.13 -15.46
C HIS A 23 16.14 6.07 -14.23
N ARG A 24 16.31 7.24 -13.61
CA ARG A 24 17.30 7.68 -12.61
C ARG A 24 17.49 6.81 -11.35
N SER A 25 16.85 5.65 -11.25
CA SER A 25 16.90 4.69 -10.14
C SER A 25 17.57 3.35 -10.47
N GLY A 26 17.93 3.08 -11.73
CA GLY A 26 18.46 1.77 -12.15
C GLY A 26 17.40 0.65 -12.14
N GLN A 27 16.12 1.01 -12.04
CA GLN A 27 14.99 0.09 -12.08
C GLN A 27 14.40 0.03 -13.49
N THR A 28 13.91 -1.15 -13.86
CA THR A 28 13.18 -1.32 -15.12
C THR A 28 11.81 -0.63 -15.06
N LYS A 29 11.22 -0.33 -16.23
CA LYS A 29 9.89 0.26 -16.33
C LYS A 29 8.84 -0.59 -15.59
N GLU A 30 8.93 -1.91 -15.76
CA GLU A 30 8.04 -2.90 -15.14
C GLU A 30 8.15 -2.87 -13.60
N GLU A 31 9.37 -2.80 -13.05
CA GLU A 31 9.60 -2.68 -11.61
C GLU A 31 9.01 -1.39 -11.02
N VAL A 32 9.10 -0.28 -11.77
CA VAL A 32 8.50 1.00 -11.36
C VAL A 32 6.98 0.92 -11.35
N ILE A 33 6.38 0.27 -12.36
CA ILE A 33 4.92 0.05 -12.45
C ILE A 33 4.45 -0.80 -11.26
N GLU A 34 5.10 -1.94 -11.01
CA GLU A 34 4.77 -2.83 -9.90
C GLU A 34 4.87 -2.11 -8.55
N THR A 35 5.94 -1.36 -8.34
CA THR A 35 6.14 -0.55 -7.13
C THR A 35 5.02 0.48 -6.98
N ASN A 36 4.62 1.16 -8.06
CA ASN A 36 3.55 2.15 -8.02
C ASN A 36 2.19 1.53 -7.65
N GLU A 37 1.85 0.37 -8.23
CA GLU A 37 0.62 -0.34 -7.90
C GLU A 37 0.60 -0.79 -6.44
N ARG A 38 1.72 -1.33 -5.96
CA ARG A 38 1.91 -1.71 -4.56
C ARG A 38 1.70 -0.52 -3.62
N LEU A 39 2.34 0.62 -3.90
CA LEU A 39 2.20 1.85 -3.11
C LEU A 39 0.77 2.41 -3.12
N ARG A 40 0.05 2.30 -4.23
CA ARG A 40 -1.38 2.69 -4.30
C ARG A 40 -2.24 1.80 -3.40
N ALA A 41 -2.01 0.48 -3.42
CA ALA A 41 -2.71 -0.46 -2.54
C ALA A 41 -2.42 -0.16 -1.06
N VAL A 42 -1.17 0.14 -0.71
CA VAL A 42 -0.80 0.62 0.63
C VAL A 42 -1.60 1.86 1.02
N ARG A 43 -1.57 2.89 0.16
CA ARG A 43 -2.23 4.17 0.41
C ARG A 43 -3.71 3.97 0.72
N ILE A 44 -4.41 3.18 -0.10
CA ILE A 44 -5.85 2.92 0.08
C ILE A 44 -6.13 2.26 1.43
N ARG A 45 -5.36 1.23 1.81
CA ARG A 45 -5.59 0.52 3.08
C ARG A 45 -5.27 1.37 4.31
N LEU A 46 -4.23 2.20 4.21
CA LEU A 46 -3.90 3.15 5.27
C LEU A 46 -5.00 4.21 5.41
N GLU A 47 -5.55 4.68 4.29
CA GLU A 47 -6.68 5.62 4.26
C GLU A 47 -7.95 4.99 4.86
N GLU A 48 -8.26 3.73 4.53
CA GLU A 48 -9.36 2.96 5.16
C GLU A 48 -9.19 2.88 6.69
N SER A 49 -7.99 2.49 7.14
CA SER A 49 -7.67 2.37 8.57
C SER A 49 -7.77 3.70 9.31
N TYR A 50 -7.27 4.76 8.68
CA TYR A 50 -7.37 6.13 9.18
C TYR A 50 -8.83 6.57 9.29
N ASP A 51 -9.65 6.32 8.27
CA ASP A 51 -11.07 6.67 8.28
C ASP A 51 -11.85 5.93 9.38
N THR A 52 -11.54 4.65 9.61
CA THR A 52 -12.13 3.88 10.73
C THR A 52 -11.79 4.51 12.07
N ALA A 53 -10.52 4.85 12.30
CA ALA A 53 -10.09 5.51 13.53
C ALA A 53 -10.75 6.88 13.69
N LYS A 54 -10.75 7.70 12.64
CA LYS A 54 -11.37 9.03 12.62
C LYS A 54 -12.86 8.97 12.94
N LYS A 55 -13.63 8.08 12.30
CA LYS A 55 -15.08 7.92 12.56
C LYS A 55 -15.36 7.50 14.01
N SER A 56 -14.53 6.60 14.55
CA SER A 56 -14.66 6.14 15.94
C SER A 56 -14.40 7.28 16.92
N LEU A 57 -13.34 8.08 16.69
CA LEU A 57 -13.00 9.24 17.51
C LEU A 57 -14.05 10.35 17.44
N ILE A 58 -14.59 10.64 16.26
CA ILE A 58 -15.71 11.59 16.10
C ILE A 58 -16.91 11.12 16.91
N THR A 59 -17.26 9.83 16.82
CA THR A 59 -18.38 9.25 17.57
C THR A 59 -18.15 9.35 19.08
N LEU A 60 -16.93 9.09 19.55
CA LEU A 60 -16.53 9.27 20.95
C LEU A 60 -16.66 10.73 21.39
N MET A 61 -16.25 11.69 20.57
CA MET A 61 -16.40 13.12 20.86
C MET A 61 -17.87 13.54 20.95
N THR A 62 -18.72 13.03 20.05
CA THR A 62 -20.17 13.27 20.10
C THR A 62 -20.76 12.73 21.40
N LYS A 63 -20.50 11.46 21.74
CA LYS A 63 -20.95 10.84 23.00
C LYS A 63 -20.45 11.58 24.24
N TYR A 64 -19.20 12.04 24.21
CA TYR A 64 -18.64 12.83 25.30
C TYR A 64 -19.38 14.16 25.46
N THR A 65 -19.67 14.84 24.36
CA THR A 65 -20.43 16.10 24.35
C THR A 65 -21.83 15.90 24.92
N GLU A 66 -22.54 14.85 24.47
CA GLU A 66 -23.86 14.47 24.98
C GLU A 66 -23.84 14.13 26.48
N SER A 67 -22.78 13.45 26.95
CA SER A 67 -22.66 13.06 28.37
C SER A 67 -22.62 14.26 29.33
N LYS A 68 -22.28 15.46 28.85
CA LYS A 68 -22.28 16.69 29.68
C LYS A 68 -23.69 17.11 30.08
N SER A 69 -24.70 16.71 29.31
CA SER A 69 -26.11 16.98 29.61
C SER A 69 -26.71 15.98 30.61
N THR A 70 -26.00 14.88 30.91
CA THR A 70 -26.44 13.87 31.89
C THR A 70 -26.25 14.38 33.33
N ARG A 71 -27.35 14.72 34.01
CA ARG A 71 -27.32 15.19 35.42
C ARG A 71 -26.90 14.11 36.42
N ASN A 72 -27.29 12.86 36.19
CA ASN A 72 -26.96 11.77 37.11
C ASN A 72 -25.47 11.41 36.99
N VAL A 73 -24.72 11.69 38.06
CA VAL A 73 -23.26 11.52 38.09
C VAL A 73 -22.84 10.05 37.92
N PHE A 74 -23.58 9.09 38.50
CA PHE A 74 -23.28 7.67 38.36
C PHE A 74 -23.49 7.18 36.92
N GLN A 75 -24.57 7.62 36.27
CA GLN A 75 -24.81 7.32 34.86
C GLN A 75 -23.75 7.96 33.97
N ARG A 76 -23.42 9.24 34.21
CA ARG A 76 -22.37 9.94 33.47
C ARG A 76 -21.01 9.26 33.64
N TYR A 77 -20.68 8.81 34.84
CA TYR A 77 -19.46 8.05 35.10
C TYR A 77 -19.40 6.75 34.28
N ASN A 78 -20.50 5.99 34.21
CA ASN A 78 -20.56 4.78 33.40
C ASN A 78 -20.36 5.06 31.91
N LEU A 79 -20.94 6.15 31.38
CA LEU A 79 -20.71 6.59 29.99
C LEU A 79 -19.25 6.94 29.74
N LEU A 80 -18.63 7.73 30.62
CA LEU A 80 -17.22 8.11 30.54
C LEU A 80 -16.29 6.88 30.59
N LYS A 81 -16.57 5.96 31.51
CA LYS A 81 -15.82 4.70 31.64
C LYS A 81 -15.94 3.85 30.38
N ALA A 82 -17.12 3.77 29.77
CA ALA A 82 -17.32 3.06 28.51
C ALA A 82 -16.51 3.69 27.37
N MET A 83 -16.51 5.03 27.25
CA MET A 83 -15.74 5.74 26.23
C MET A 83 -14.22 5.53 26.39
N ILE A 84 -13.71 5.52 27.62
CA ILE A 84 -12.30 5.21 27.89
C ILE A 84 -11.93 3.81 27.40
N LYS A 85 -12.79 2.80 27.67
CA LYS A 85 -12.59 1.44 27.17
C LYS A 85 -12.54 1.38 25.64
N GLU A 86 -13.41 2.13 24.97
CA GLU A 86 -13.42 2.21 23.51
C GLU A 86 -12.14 2.83 22.95
N VAL A 87 -11.58 3.87 23.60
CA VAL A 87 -10.29 4.46 23.19
C VAL A 87 -9.16 3.45 23.34
N ILE A 88 -9.07 2.75 24.47
CA ILE A 88 -8.04 1.71 24.71
C ILE A 88 -8.17 0.59 23.67
N ARG A 89 -9.40 0.16 23.38
CA ARG A 89 -9.68 -0.84 22.35
C ARG A 89 -9.23 -0.36 20.98
N LEU A 90 -9.55 0.88 20.61
CA LEU A 90 -9.16 1.47 19.33
C LEU A 90 -7.65 1.58 19.19
N GLU A 91 -6.94 2.04 20.22
CA GLU A 91 -5.47 2.09 20.25
C GLU A 91 -4.86 0.70 20.04
N THR A 92 -5.37 -0.29 20.77
CA THR A 92 -4.89 -1.68 20.69
C THR A 92 -5.10 -2.26 19.29
N GLN A 93 -6.24 -1.96 18.67
CA GLN A 93 -6.60 -2.46 17.35
C GLN A 93 -5.99 -1.67 16.20
N TYR A 94 -5.58 -0.41 16.44
CA TYR A 94 -5.06 0.46 15.38
C TYR A 94 -3.89 -0.19 14.65
N TRP A 95 -2.94 -0.75 15.40
CA TRP A 95 -1.79 -1.47 14.86
C TRP A 95 -2.19 -2.65 13.98
N THR A 96 -3.25 -3.36 14.34
CA THR A 96 -3.81 -4.45 13.54
C THR A 96 -4.47 -3.92 12.26
N LEU A 97 -5.18 -2.78 12.34
CA LEU A 97 -5.80 -2.16 11.17
C LEU A 97 -4.75 -1.76 10.12
N VAL A 98 -3.62 -1.20 10.57
CA VAL A 98 -2.50 -0.85 9.69
C VAL A 98 -1.52 -2.02 9.43
N GLU A 99 -1.80 -3.20 9.99
CA GLU A 99 -0.98 -4.42 9.92
C GLU A 99 0.49 -4.22 10.31
N ILE A 100 0.76 -3.28 11.21
CA ILE A 100 2.13 -3.02 11.70
C ILE A 100 2.40 -3.95 12.88
N PRO A 101 3.42 -4.84 12.79
CA PRO A 101 3.78 -5.71 13.89
C PRO A 101 4.40 -4.91 15.05
N LYS A 102 4.45 -5.51 16.24
CA LYS A 102 5.26 -4.97 17.34
C LYS A 102 6.75 -5.19 17.06
N GLN A 103 7.59 -4.26 17.54
CA GLN A 103 9.04 -4.45 17.55
C GLN A 103 9.40 -5.60 18.48
N GLU A 104 10.24 -6.51 18.01
CA GLU A 104 10.73 -7.62 18.81
C GLU A 104 11.87 -7.17 19.73
N LYS A 105 12.00 -7.75 20.93
CA LYS A 105 13.00 -7.31 21.92
C LYS A 105 14.45 -7.44 21.42
N GLN A 106 14.70 -8.43 20.58
CA GLN A 106 15.99 -8.72 19.95
C GLN A 106 16.23 -7.92 18.65
N GLU A 107 15.22 -7.20 18.13
CA GLU A 107 15.30 -6.53 16.84
C GLU A 107 15.75 -5.07 17.00
N THR A 108 16.71 -4.65 16.17
CA THR A 108 17.13 -3.24 16.11
C THR A 108 16.05 -2.37 15.46
N VAL A 109 15.99 -1.09 15.83
CA VAL A 109 14.98 -0.16 15.27
C VAL A 109 15.02 -0.10 13.72
N PRO A 110 16.19 -0.03 13.05
CA PRO A 110 16.23 -0.05 11.58
C PRO A 110 15.66 -1.34 10.98
N SER A 111 15.97 -2.50 11.57
CA SER A 111 15.43 -3.79 11.12
C SER A 111 13.91 -3.84 11.23
N PHE A 112 13.38 -3.33 12.35
CA PHE A 112 11.94 -3.22 12.59
C PHE A 112 11.26 -2.36 11.53
N VAL A 113 11.80 -1.17 11.24
CA VAL A 113 11.23 -0.25 10.24
C VAL A 113 11.18 -0.91 8.87
N LEU A 114 12.27 -1.56 8.43
CA LEU A 114 12.30 -2.24 7.13
C LEU A 114 11.28 -3.38 7.05
N ARG A 115 11.11 -4.15 8.14
CA ARG A 115 10.11 -5.22 8.21
C ARG A 115 8.69 -4.68 8.19
N ALA A 116 8.40 -3.63 8.96
CA ALA A 116 7.11 -2.97 8.99
C ALA A 116 6.77 -2.38 7.62
N CYS A 117 7.71 -1.67 6.98
CA CYS A 117 7.55 -1.20 5.61
C CYS A 117 7.28 -2.38 4.67
N GLY A 118 8.08 -3.44 4.72
CA GLY A 118 7.88 -4.61 3.87
C GLY A 118 6.50 -5.28 4.04
N ILE A 119 5.96 -5.33 5.26
CA ILE A 119 4.62 -5.87 5.54
C ILE A 119 3.56 -4.92 4.98
N VAL A 120 3.61 -3.64 5.35
CA VAL A 120 2.69 -2.61 4.87
C VAL A 120 2.67 -2.55 3.34
N GLU A 121 3.79 -2.87 2.70
CA GLU A 121 3.92 -2.95 1.26
C GLU A 121 3.41 -4.26 0.64
N LYS A 122 3.65 -5.41 1.28
CA LYS A 122 3.33 -6.74 0.72
C LYS A 122 1.95 -7.27 1.08
N SER A 123 1.28 -6.66 2.05
CA SER A 123 -0.09 -7.01 2.40
C SER A 123 -1.06 -6.73 1.27
N GLN A 124 -1.24 -7.71 0.40
CA GLN A 124 -2.53 -7.98 -0.19
C GLN A 124 -3.49 -8.31 0.96
N LYS A 125 -4.74 -7.85 0.97
CA LYS A 125 -5.75 -8.23 1.99
C LYS A 125 -5.73 -9.76 2.16
N SER A 126 -5.02 -10.26 3.18
CA SER A 126 -5.06 -11.65 3.59
C SER A 126 -6.27 -11.79 4.49
N GLY A 127 -7.45 -11.77 3.87
CA GLY A 127 -8.69 -11.55 4.59
C GLY A 127 -9.94 -11.53 3.72
N GLU A 128 -10.01 -12.40 2.71
CA GLU A 128 -11.29 -12.91 2.22
C GLU A 128 -11.06 -14.39 1.90
N GLY A 129 -11.78 -15.25 2.60
CA GLY A 129 -11.64 -16.71 2.49
C GLY A 129 -11.70 -17.17 1.03
N VAL A 130 -10.94 -18.22 0.72
CA VAL A 130 -10.97 -19.01 -0.53
C VAL A 130 -11.60 -18.23 -1.68
N LYS A 131 -10.84 -17.32 -2.32
CA LYS A 131 -11.28 -16.70 -3.56
C LYS A 131 -11.48 -17.83 -4.57
N SER A 132 -12.74 -18.08 -4.95
CA SER A 132 -13.09 -18.92 -6.10
C SER A 132 -12.23 -18.54 -7.31
N THR A 133 -11.76 -19.54 -8.06
CA THR A 133 -10.90 -19.40 -9.25
C THR A 133 -11.39 -18.34 -10.25
N ALA A 134 -12.69 -18.08 -10.29
CA ALA A 134 -13.30 -17.05 -11.12
C ALA A 134 -12.89 -15.61 -10.75
N LYS A 135 -12.73 -15.29 -9.45
CA LYS A 135 -12.37 -13.93 -9.01
C LYS A 135 -10.89 -13.60 -9.24
N LEU A 136 -10.03 -14.63 -9.22
CA LEU A 136 -8.60 -14.48 -9.55
C LEU A 136 -8.41 -14.23 -11.04
N ALA A 137 -9.16 -14.93 -11.90
CA ALA A 137 -9.14 -14.73 -13.34
C ALA A 137 -9.62 -13.32 -13.75
N GLU A 138 -10.66 -12.78 -13.10
CA GLU A 138 -11.16 -11.42 -13.39
C GLU A 138 -10.17 -10.33 -12.95
N GLU A 139 -9.48 -10.52 -11.81
CA GLU A 139 -8.42 -9.60 -11.37
C GLU A 139 -7.21 -9.65 -12.30
N ASP A 140 -6.84 -10.82 -12.82
CA ASP A 140 -5.71 -10.97 -13.75
C ASP A 140 -6.03 -10.43 -15.14
N GLU A 141 -7.26 -10.55 -15.62
CA GLU A 141 -7.70 -9.94 -16.87
C GLU A 141 -7.73 -8.40 -16.77
N LYS A 142 -8.23 -7.86 -15.65
CA LYS A 142 -8.19 -6.41 -15.37
C LYS A 142 -6.77 -5.88 -15.23
N LYS A 143 -5.85 -6.65 -14.64
CA LYS A 143 -4.42 -6.32 -14.59
C LYS A 143 -3.83 -6.32 -16.00
N ARG A 144 -4.12 -7.35 -16.80
CA ARG A 144 -3.62 -7.47 -18.18
C ARG A 144 -4.11 -6.34 -19.08
N GLU A 145 -5.38 -5.96 -19.00
CA GLU A 145 -5.95 -4.83 -19.74
C GLU A 145 -5.33 -3.49 -19.30
N ARG A 146 -5.07 -3.30 -18.01
CA ARG A 146 -4.45 -2.08 -17.49
C ARG A 146 -3.00 -1.95 -17.95
N ILE A 147 -2.26 -3.05 -17.94
CA ILE A 147 -0.88 -3.11 -18.47
C ILE A 147 -0.88 -2.82 -19.97
N ASP A 148 -1.80 -3.38 -20.75
CA ASP A 148 -1.88 -3.15 -22.21
C ASP A 148 -2.19 -1.68 -22.55
N ARG A 149 -3.01 -1.00 -21.73
CA ARG A 149 -3.27 0.45 -21.86
C ARG A 149 -2.05 1.30 -21.52
N LEU A 150 -1.28 0.91 -20.51
CA LEU A 150 -0.06 1.62 -20.08
C LEU A 150 1.13 1.33 -21.02
N CYS A 151 1.16 0.17 -21.66
CA CYS A 151 2.17 -0.21 -22.65
C CYS A 151 1.92 0.39 -24.05
N GLY A 152 0.80 1.09 -24.27
CA GLY A 152 0.60 1.92 -25.45
C GLY A 152 0.72 1.15 -26.76
N LYS A 153 -0.27 0.30 -27.08
CA LYS A 153 -0.42 -0.15 -28.47
C LYS A 153 -0.70 1.06 -29.36
N ARG A 154 0.29 1.42 -30.19
CA ARG A 154 0.06 2.07 -31.47
C ARG A 154 -0.98 1.21 -32.20
N VAL A 155 -2.22 1.70 -32.25
CA VAL A 155 -3.21 1.21 -33.19
C VAL A 155 -2.64 1.52 -34.58
N LEU A 156 -1.98 0.54 -35.18
CA LEU A 156 -1.72 0.54 -36.61
C LEU A 156 -3.08 0.30 -37.26
N ASN A 157 -3.75 1.39 -37.62
CA ASN A 157 -4.84 1.36 -38.58
C ASN A 157 -4.27 0.83 -39.90
N SER A 158 -4.83 -0.27 -40.42
CA SER A 158 -4.81 -0.62 -41.83
C SER A 158 -6.20 -0.38 -42.39
#